data_AF-A0A815VT57-F1
#
_entry.id   AF-A0A815VT57-F1
#
_cell.length_a   1.000
_cell.length_b   1.000
_cell.length_c   1.000
_cell.angle_alpha   90.00
_cell.angle_beta   90.00
_cell.angle_gamma   90.00
#
_symmetry.space_group_name_H-M   'P 1'
#
loop_
_entity.id
_entity.type
_entity.pdbx_description
1 polymer ?
#
loop_
_entity_poly.entity_id
_entity_poly.type
_entity_poly.pdbx_seq_one_letter_code
_entity_poly.pdbx_strand_id
1 'polypeptide(L)'
;MPNKQCIRCKNWKATRKITTKIHAWCYSLLQSEELSFNIDGNCYLCNTWWLHLSNQKKHADIKTGKDNTNNVEDMDIGVDEDKDSLTIENIIFAGSGHNKCIICRCEVHGGLVVMPKPARLDFLVLKLMYAPHGVRNCTNHLSNNRLLPDVEVNMENRQTRIAKLKPSIILQLFNDLLGLLQEASSAARLDFMDPCLANEDYMAWTGWNKQQFEDMFTLVSPHIRSSCNRYEPQMPVYLPKDQKQHTTKEANEARLVTKVRWTVESYHARLKNGVSFRQN
;
A
#
# COMPACT_ATOMS: atom_id res chain seq x y z
N MET A 1 27.92 5.05 -44.11
CA MET A 1 28.01 4.72 -42.66
C MET A 1 27.60 3.25 -42.49
N PRO A 2 28.34 2.42 -41.73
CA PRO A 2 28.07 0.98 -41.73
C PRO A 2 26.71 0.69 -41.07
N ASN A 3 25.86 -0.06 -41.77
CA ASN A 3 24.50 -0.44 -41.35
C ASN A 3 24.52 -1.17 -40.00
N LYS A 4 24.03 -0.51 -38.94
CA LYS A 4 23.81 -1.13 -37.62
C LYS A 4 22.52 -1.95 -37.61
N GLN A 5 22.44 -2.95 -38.48
CA GLN A 5 21.33 -3.89 -38.54
C GLN A 5 21.64 -5.13 -37.70
N CYS A 6 20.61 -5.63 -37.01
CA CYS A 6 20.72 -6.87 -36.26
C CYS A 6 20.95 -8.04 -37.22
N ILE A 7 22.01 -8.83 -37.02
CA ILE A 7 22.35 -9.94 -37.92
C ILE A 7 21.24 -11.00 -38.01
N ARG A 8 20.46 -11.20 -36.94
CA ARG A 8 19.35 -12.18 -36.92
C ARG A 8 18.03 -11.67 -37.49
N CYS A 9 17.56 -10.51 -37.02
CA CYS A 9 16.23 -10.01 -37.43
C CYS A 9 16.26 -8.89 -38.46
N LYS A 10 17.45 -8.48 -38.94
CA LYS A 10 17.68 -7.39 -39.90
C LYS A 10 17.09 -6.02 -39.48
N ASN A 11 16.53 -5.91 -38.28
CA ASN A 11 15.99 -4.68 -37.73
C ASN A 11 17.09 -3.67 -37.41
N TRP A 12 16.80 -2.40 -37.66
CA TRP A 12 17.67 -1.24 -37.46
C TRP A 12 17.81 -0.79 -35.99
N LYS A 13 17.39 -1.63 -35.04
CA LYS A 13 17.50 -1.39 -33.59
C LYS A 13 18.64 -2.21 -32.96
N ALA A 14 19.76 -2.36 -33.67
CA ALA A 14 20.90 -3.10 -33.15
C ALA A 14 21.67 -2.22 -32.17
N THR A 15 21.67 -2.62 -30.90
CA THR A 15 22.25 -1.83 -29.80
C THR A 15 23.62 -2.32 -29.37
N ARG A 16 23.98 -3.56 -29.69
CA ARG A 16 25.23 -4.19 -29.22
C ARG A 16 26.10 -4.66 -30.38
N LYS A 17 27.37 -4.24 -30.36
CA LYS A 17 28.41 -4.74 -31.27
C LYS A 17 29.00 -6.02 -30.68
N ILE A 18 28.97 -7.09 -31.46
CA ILE A 18 29.57 -8.39 -31.15
C ILE A 18 30.88 -8.49 -31.91
N THR A 19 31.92 -8.93 -31.21
CA THR A 19 33.28 -9.04 -31.74
C THR A 19 33.86 -10.37 -31.28
N THR A 20 34.72 -10.97 -32.10
CA THR A 20 35.42 -12.23 -31.78
C THR A 20 36.22 -12.13 -30.48
N LYS A 21 36.80 -10.97 -30.19
CA LYS A 21 37.62 -10.73 -28.99
C LYS A 21 36.83 -10.71 -27.69
N ILE A 22 35.62 -10.16 -27.68
CA ILE A 22 34.84 -9.93 -26.45
C ILE A 22 33.77 -11.02 -26.26
N HIS A 23 33.24 -11.56 -27.37
CA HIS A 23 32.08 -12.43 -27.36
C HIS A 23 32.33 -13.70 -28.19
N ALA A 24 33.49 -14.33 -28.01
CA ALA A 24 33.90 -15.53 -28.77
C ALA A 24 32.83 -16.64 -28.79
N TRP A 25 32.21 -16.92 -27.63
CA TRP A 25 31.13 -17.92 -27.53
C TRP A 25 29.91 -17.59 -28.40
N CYS A 26 29.53 -16.31 -28.43
CA CYS A 26 28.38 -15.84 -29.19
C CYS A 26 28.71 -15.85 -30.68
N TYR A 27 29.96 -15.53 -31.02
CA TYR A 27 30.47 -15.60 -32.38
C TYR A 27 30.45 -17.04 -32.92
N SER A 28 30.97 -18.01 -32.16
CA SER A 28 30.94 -19.43 -32.54
C SER A 28 29.52 -19.96 -32.73
N LEU A 29 28.59 -19.56 -31.86
CA LEU A 29 27.18 -19.94 -31.97
C LEU A 29 26.52 -19.33 -33.22
N LEU A 30 26.74 -18.05 -33.49
CA LEU A 30 26.22 -17.40 -34.70
C LEU A 30 26.85 -17.97 -35.98
N GLN A 31 28.10 -18.44 -35.93
CA GLN A 31 28.77 -19.11 -37.03
C GLN A 31 28.18 -20.50 -37.30
N SER A 32 27.79 -21.22 -36.25
CA SER A 32 27.07 -22.51 -36.40
C SER A 32 25.67 -22.35 -37.02
N GLU A 33 25.12 -21.13 -37.03
CA GLU A 33 23.84 -20.80 -37.65
C GLU A 33 24.00 -20.22 -39.07
N GLU A 34 25.19 -20.34 -39.66
CA GLU A 34 25.52 -19.88 -41.03
C GLU A 34 25.25 -18.39 -41.29
N LEU A 35 25.25 -17.56 -40.24
CA LEU A 35 25.02 -16.12 -40.39
C LEU A 35 26.28 -15.39 -40.88
N SER A 36 26.14 -14.56 -41.91
CA SER A 36 27.25 -13.83 -42.53
C SER A 36 27.75 -12.66 -41.68
N PHE A 37 29.04 -12.67 -41.33
CA PHE A 37 29.70 -11.59 -40.59
C PHE A 37 30.30 -10.53 -41.53
N ASN A 38 30.52 -9.32 -41.02
CA ASN A 38 31.27 -8.31 -41.77
C ASN A 38 32.74 -8.72 -41.93
N ILE A 39 33.42 -8.12 -42.91
CA ILE A 39 34.82 -8.37 -43.28
C ILE A 39 35.77 -8.26 -42.05
N ASP A 40 35.43 -7.42 -41.07
CA ASP A 40 36.21 -7.24 -39.82
C ASP A 40 35.89 -8.25 -38.70
N GLY A 41 35.12 -9.31 -38.97
CA GLY A 41 34.70 -10.29 -37.95
C GLY A 41 33.79 -9.73 -36.86
N ASN A 42 33.04 -8.67 -37.17
CA ASN A 42 32.12 -8.01 -36.24
C ASN A 42 30.69 -8.07 -36.76
N CYS A 43 29.71 -8.22 -35.86
CA CYS A 43 28.29 -8.13 -36.19
C CYS A 43 27.53 -7.33 -35.12
N TYR A 44 26.26 -7.01 -35.38
CA TYR A 44 25.42 -6.30 -34.42
C TYR A 44 24.20 -7.15 -34.05
N LEU A 45 23.80 -7.08 -32.77
CA LEU A 45 22.58 -7.71 -32.26
C LEU A 45 21.66 -6.67 -31.63
N CYS A 46 20.35 -6.87 -31.78
CA CYS A 46 19.37 -6.16 -30.97
C CYS A 46 19.33 -6.75 -29.55
N ASN A 47 18.81 -5.98 -28.60
CA ASN A 47 18.79 -6.38 -27.20
C ASN A 47 18.00 -7.69 -26.96
N THR A 48 16.92 -7.91 -27.71
CA THR A 48 16.08 -9.11 -27.62
C THR A 48 16.86 -10.38 -27.95
N TRP A 49 17.59 -10.39 -29.07
CA TRP A 49 18.36 -11.56 -29.48
C TRP A 49 19.62 -11.76 -28.64
N TRP A 50 20.22 -10.68 -28.16
CA TRP A 50 21.30 -10.75 -27.19
C TRP A 50 20.88 -11.47 -25.90
N LEU A 51 19.74 -11.09 -25.32
CA LEU A 51 19.21 -11.70 -24.11
C LEU A 51 18.88 -13.19 -24.33
N HIS A 52 18.29 -13.53 -25.48
CA HIS A 52 17.98 -14.91 -25.84
C HIS A 52 19.23 -15.79 -25.88
N LEU A 53 20.28 -15.37 -26.60
CA LEU A 53 21.53 -16.12 -26.71
C LEU A 53 22.26 -16.20 -25.37
N SER A 54 22.24 -15.12 -24.58
CA SER A 54 22.86 -15.10 -23.25
C SER A 54 22.17 -16.06 -22.28
N ASN A 55 20.84 -16.21 -22.36
CA ASN A 55 20.11 -17.17 -21.54
C ASN A 55 20.36 -18.61 -22.01
N GLN A 56 20.44 -18.85 -23.32
CA GLN A 56 20.83 -20.16 -23.85
C GLN A 56 22.20 -20.60 -23.36
N LYS A 57 23.20 -19.70 -23.35
CA LYS A 57 24.52 -19.98 -22.80
C LYS A 57 24.45 -20.34 -21.31
N LYS A 58 23.74 -19.55 -20.49
CA LYS A 58 23.57 -19.86 -19.06
C LYS A 58 23.01 -21.27 -18.84
N HIS A 59 22.01 -21.67 -19.63
CA HIS A 59 21.44 -23.02 -19.52
C HIS A 59 22.38 -24.13 -20.02
N ALA A 60 23.23 -23.85 -21.01
CA ALA A 60 24.25 -24.80 -21.48
C ALA A 60 25.36 -24.98 -20.43
N ASP A 61 25.88 -23.88 -19.88
CA ASP A 61 26.94 -23.88 -18.87
C ASP A 61 26.50 -24.58 -17.56
N ILE A 62 25.22 -24.40 -17.16
CA ILE A 62 24.61 -25.09 -15.99
C ILE A 62 24.47 -26.61 -16.23
N LYS A 63 24.24 -27.05 -17.47
CA LYS A 63 24.13 -28.49 -17.79
C LYS A 63 25.48 -29.18 -17.84
N THR A 64 26.55 -28.49 -18.25
CA THR A 64 27.91 -29.05 -18.31
C THR A 64 28.66 -29.04 -16.98
N GLY A 65 28.21 -28.28 -15.98
CA GLY A 65 28.89 -28.13 -14.69
C GLY A 65 28.54 -29.16 -13.61
N LYS A 66 27.77 -30.22 -13.90
CA LYS A 66 27.26 -31.15 -12.87
C LYS A 66 28.11 -32.41 -12.65
N ASP A 67 29.17 -32.63 -13.43
CA ASP A 67 29.90 -33.92 -13.45
C ASP A 67 31.39 -33.88 -13.06
N ASN A 68 31.95 -32.79 -12.50
CA ASN A 68 33.36 -32.85 -12.06
C ASN A 68 33.67 -32.12 -10.73
N THR A 69 34.14 -32.95 -9.79
CA THR A 69 35.18 -32.73 -8.75
C THR A 69 34.90 -31.93 -7.47
N ASN A 70 34.92 -32.71 -6.37
CA ASN A 70 35.56 -32.51 -5.06
C ASN A 70 36.59 -31.35 -4.92
N ASN A 71 36.46 -30.66 -3.77
CA ASN A 71 37.47 -29.96 -2.95
C ASN A 71 38.45 -28.99 -3.64
N VAL A 72 38.25 -27.68 -3.45
CA VAL A 72 38.96 -26.78 -2.51
C VAL A 72 38.48 -25.34 -2.79
N GLU A 73 38.02 -24.69 -1.71
CA GLU A 73 37.94 -23.25 -1.41
C GLU A 73 37.87 -22.23 -2.56
N ASP A 74 36.67 -21.69 -2.77
CA ASP A 74 36.42 -20.24 -2.77
C ASP A 74 34.94 -20.04 -2.39
N MET A 75 34.70 -19.51 -1.19
CA MET A 75 33.37 -19.15 -0.69
C MET A 75 32.88 -17.90 -1.41
N ASP A 76 32.35 -18.08 -2.62
CA ASP A 76 31.40 -17.12 -3.18
C ASP A 76 30.01 -17.55 -2.68
N ILE A 77 29.54 -16.86 -1.64
CA ILE A 77 28.21 -17.06 -1.05
C ILE A 77 27.20 -16.61 -2.11
N GLY A 78 26.82 -17.53 -2.99
CA GLY A 78 25.59 -17.45 -3.74
C GLY A 78 24.43 -17.43 -2.76
N VAL A 79 24.02 -16.24 -2.33
CA VAL A 79 22.77 -16.07 -1.60
C VAL A 79 21.66 -16.39 -2.60
N ASP A 80 21.14 -17.60 -2.47
CA ASP A 80 19.91 -18.07 -3.09
C ASP A 80 18.77 -17.14 -2.66
N GLU A 81 18.51 -16.08 -3.44
CA GLU A 81 17.58 -14.99 -3.07
C GLU A 81 16.13 -15.46 -2.81
N ASP A 82 15.79 -16.69 -3.17
CA ASP A 82 14.45 -17.28 -3.02
C ASP A 82 14.28 -18.14 -1.74
N LYS A 83 15.35 -18.45 -1.00
CA LYS A 83 15.26 -19.39 0.15
C LYS A 83 14.52 -18.86 1.38
N ASP A 84 14.43 -17.54 1.54
CA ASP A 84 13.88 -16.93 2.75
C ASP A 84 12.51 -16.26 2.55
N SER A 85 11.88 -16.43 1.39
CA SER A 85 10.56 -15.83 1.14
C SER A 85 9.45 -16.55 1.92
N LEU A 86 8.63 -15.76 2.63
CA LEU A 86 7.49 -16.26 3.38
C LEU A 86 6.21 -16.00 2.59
N THR A 87 5.32 -16.98 2.63
CA THR A 87 4.00 -16.91 2.01
C THR A 87 3.00 -16.42 3.06
N ILE A 88 2.27 -15.35 2.76
CA ILE A 88 1.16 -14.90 3.62
C ILE A 88 -0.15 -15.41 3.02
N GLU A 89 -0.81 -16.29 3.76
CA GLU A 89 -2.12 -16.82 3.38
C GLU A 89 -3.19 -15.72 3.45
N ASN A 90 -4.22 -15.83 2.61
CA ASN A 90 -5.34 -14.89 2.54
C ASN A 90 -4.99 -13.45 2.14
N ILE A 91 -3.78 -13.21 1.65
CA ILE A 91 -3.38 -11.93 1.05
C ILE A 91 -3.06 -12.14 -0.43
N ILE A 92 -3.77 -11.39 -1.27
CA ILE A 92 -3.59 -11.47 -2.72
C ILE A 92 -2.47 -10.52 -3.17
N PHE A 93 -1.51 -11.05 -3.92
CA PHE A 93 -0.48 -10.23 -4.55
C PHE A 93 -1.05 -9.44 -5.73
N ALA A 94 -1.07 -8.12 -5.59
CA ALA A 94 -1.55 -7.19 -6.59
C ALA A 94 -0.39 -6.48 -7.30
N GLY A 95 0.34 -7.21 -8.14
CA GLY A 95 1.22 -6.59 -9.14
C GLY A 95 0.42 -6.09 -10.35
N SER A 96 0.73 -4.88 -10.83
CA SER A 96 0.26 -4.38 -12.13
C SER A 96 1.43 -3.97 -13.02
N GLY A 97 1.22 -4.03 -14.34
CA GLY A 97 2.16 -3.47 -15.30
C GLY A 97 2.18 -1.94 -15.23
N HIS A 98 3.27 -1.32 -15.68
CA HIS A 98 3.47 0.14 -15.62
C HIS A 98 2.40 0.97 -16.37
N ASN A 99 1.62 0.35 -17.26
CA ASN A 99 0.58 0.99 -18.06
C ASN A 99 -0.86 0.69 -17.58
N LYS A 100 -1.03 -0.07 -16.48
CA LYS A 100 -2.35 -0.50 -15.98
C LYS A 100 -2.57 -0.07 -14.54
N CYS A 101 -3.78 0.40 -14.27
CA CYS A 101 -4.24 0.63 -12.90
C CYS A 101 -4.29 -0.68 -12.10
N ILE A 102 -3.68 -0.68 -10.91
CA ILE A 102 -3.72 -1.80 -9.97
C ILE A 102 -5.13 -2.08 -9.42
N ILE A 103 -6.07 -1.14 -9.51
CA ILE A 103 -7.43 -1.29 -8.99
C ILE A 103 -8.39 -1.75 -10.10
N CYS A 104 -8.69 -0.87 -11.06
CA CYS A 104 -9.66 -1.13 -12.13
C CYS A 104 -9.10 -1.81 -13.39
N ARG A 105 -7.76 -1.86 -13.55
CA ARG A 105 -7.05 -2.44 -14.71
C ARG A 105 -7.23 -1.76 -16.06
N CYS A 106 -7.90 -0.62 -16.11
CA CYS A 106 -7.91 0.21 -17.30
C CYS A 106 -6.49 0.61 -17.69
N GLU A 107 -6.17 0.49 -18.97
CA GLU A 107 -5.00 1.11 -19.56
C GLU A 107 -5.31 2.59 -19.74
N VAL A 108 -4.61 3.45 -19.00
CA VAL A 108 -4.84 4.90 -19.09
C VAL A 108 -3.62 5.53 -19.72
N HIS A 109 -3.81 6.15 -20.89
CA HIS A 109 -2.73 6.79 -21.65
C HIS A 109 -2.17 8.06 -20.97
N GLY A 110 -2.85 8.58 -19.94
CA GLY A 110 -2.36 9.64 -19.04
C GLY A 110 -3.21 9.70 -17.76
N GLY A 111 -2.62 9.98 -16.60
CA GLY A 111 -3.34 10.06 -15.32
C GLY A 111 -3.16 8.87 -14.36
N LEU A 112 -2.23 7.95 -14.65
CA LEU A 112 -1.76 6.98 -13.66
C LEU A 112 -0.73 7.61 -12.73
N VAL A 113 -0.99 7.55 -11.43
CA VAL A 113 -0.05 7.95 -10.38
C VAL A 113 0.54 6.72 -9.71
N VAL A 114 1.75 6.83 -9.18
CA VAL A 114 2.32 5.78 -8.32
C VAL A 114 1.50 5.73 -7.04
N MET A 115 1.07 4.54 -6.64
CA MET A 115 0.22 4.36 -5.47
C MET A 115 0.96 4.79 -4.19
N PRO A 116 0.48 5.83 -3.49
CA PRO A 116 1.12 6.32 -2.28
C PRO A 116 1.20 5.25 -1.19
N LYS A 117 2.16 5.37 -0.26
CA LYS A 117 2.29 4.42 0.86
C LYS A 117 0.99 4.28 1.67
N PRO A 118 0.27 5.37 2.06
CA PRO A 118 -0.99 5.25 2.79
C PRO A 118 -2.04 4.44 2.03
N ALA A 119 -2.28 4.77 0.75
CA ALA A 119 -3.19 4.00 -0.09
C ALA A 119 -2.81 2.51 -0.24
N ARG A 120 -1.51 2.16 -0.27
CA ARG A 120 -1.08 0.75 -0.30
C ARG A 120 -1.40 0.02 1.00
N LEU A 121 -1.33 0.70 2.15
CA LEU A 121 -1.73 0.15 3.44
C LEU A 121 -3.26 0.00 3.52
N ASP A 122 -4.02 1.00 3.06
CA ASP A 122 -5.48 0.91 2.96
C ASP A 122 -5.90 -0.26 2.07
N PHE A 123 -5.21 -0.47 0.95
CA PHE A 123 -5.48 -1.58 0.04
C PHE A 123 -5.21 -2.95 0.68
N LEU A 124 -4.19 -3.02 1.53
CA LEU A 124 -3.89 -4.21 2.33
C LEU A 124 -4.97 -4.46 3.39
N VAL A 125 -5.33 -3.44 4.18
CA VAL A 125 -6.24 -3.59 5.32
C VAL A 125 -7.69 -3.76 4.86
N LEU A 126 -8.15 -2.94 3.91
CA LEU A 126 -9.56 -2.92 3.48
C LEU A 126 -9.89 -3.99 2.44
N LYS A 127 -8.93 -4.39 1.61
CA LYS A 127 -9.16 -5.31 0.49
C LYS A 127 -8.35 -6.61 0.59
N LEU A 128 -7.49 -6.76 1.60
CA LEU A 128 -6.60 -7.94 1.78
C LEU A 128 -5.68 -8.17 0.56
N MET A 129 -5.19 -7.08 -0.02
CA MET A 129 -4.34 -7.12 -1.20
C MET A 129 -3.02 -6.42 -0.98
N TYR A 130 -1.91 -7.12 -1.22
CA TYR A 130 -0.58 -6.53 -1.14
C TYR A 130 -0.17 -5.87 -2.44
N ALA A 131 0.06 -4.56 -2.37
CA ALA A 131 0.55 -3.72 -3.45
C ALA A 131 2.06 -3.42 -3.25
N PRO A 132 2.97 -3.94 -4.11
CA PRO A 132 4.39 -3.60 -4.02
C PRO A 132 4.64 -2.12 -4.37
N HIS A 133 5.81 -1.62 -4.00
CA HIS A 133 6.22 -0.27 -4.38
C HIS A 133 6.29 -0.11 -5.91
N GLY A 134 5.94 1.07 -6.42
CA GLY A 134 6.01 1.42 -7.84
C GLY A 134 4.78 1.02 -8.68
N VAL A 135 3.82 0.29 -8.10
CA VAL A 135 2.52 0.06 -8.75
C VAL A 135 1.76 1.35 -8.94
N ARG A 136 0.90 1.38 -9.95
CA ARG A 136 0.21 2.60 -10.36
C ARG A 136 -1.30 2.43 -10.31
N ASN A 137 -2.00 3.51 -9.99
CA ASN A 137 -3.46 3.57 -9.99
C ASN A 137 -3.96 4.84 -10.67
N CYS A 138 -5.22 4.82 -11.09
CA CYS A 138 -5.92 6.03 -11.56
C CYS A 138 -6.11 7.01 -10.40
N THR A 139 -6.04 8.30 -10.68
CA THR A 139 -6.25 9.37 -9.68
C THR A 139 -7.64 9.33 -9.05
N ASN A 140 -8.66 8.88 -9.79
CA ASN A 140 -10.05 8.78 -9.33
C ASN A 140 -10.30 7.76 -8.21
N HIS A 141 -9.32 6.90 -7.88
CA HIS A 141 -9.43 5.94 -6.78
C HIS A 141 -8.87 6.47 -5.46
N LEU A 142 -8.30 7.67 -5.46
CA LEU A 142 -7.65 8.27 -4.30
C LEU A 142 -8.37 9.53 -3.85
N SER A 143 -8.41 9.71 -2.54
CA SER A 143 -8.68 11.00 -1.89
C SER A 143 -7.57 11.25 -0.87
N ASN A 144 -6.92 12.41 -0.91
CA ASN A 144 -5.85 12.76 0.03
C ASN A 144 -4.76 11.67 0.22
N ASN A 145 -4.27 11.08 -0.88
CA ASN A 145 -3.30 9.97 -0.90
C ASN A 145 -3.75 8.65 -0.24
N ARG A 146 -5.03 8.55 0.13
CA ARG A 146 -5.68 7.37 0.72
C ARG A 146 -6.60 6.73 -0.28
N LEU A 147 -6.88 5.44 -0.09
CA LEU A 147 -7.84 4.73 -0.93
C LEU A 147 -9.26 5.18 -0.58
N LEU A 148 -10.09 5.43 -1.59
CA LEU A 148 -11.51 5.68 -1.35
C LEU A 148 -12.19 4.44 -0.72
N PRO A 149 -13.06 4.59 0.30
CA PRO A 149 -13.67 3.46 1.01
C PRO A 149 -14.43 2.48 0.10
N ASP A 150 -15.21 3.03 -0.83
CA ASP A 150 -16.13 2.29 -1.71
C ASP A 150 -15.47 1.84 -3.02
N VAL A 151 -14.14 1.86 -3.10
CA VAL A 151 -13.44 1.38 -4.30
C VAL A 151 -13.68 -0.12 -4.49
N GLU A 152 -14.26 -0.45 -5.64
CA GLU A 152 -14.36 -1.81 -6.15
C GLU A 152 -13.08 -2.19 -6.88
N VAL A 153 -12.54 -3.36 -6.53
CA VAL A 153 -11.31 -3.87 -7.11
C VAL A 153 -11.64 -4.87 -8.21
N ASN A 154 -11.05 -4.71 -9.40
CA ASN A 154 -11.17 -5.71 -10.44
C ASN A 154 -10.31 -6.94 -10.09
N MET A 155 -11.01 -8.03 -9.75
CA MET A 155 -10.44 -9.29 -9.27
C MET A 155 -10.06 -10.29 -10.35
N GLU A 156 -10.33 -10.02 -11.62
CA GLU A 156 -10.07 -10.94 -12.74
C GLU A 156 -8.61 -11.46 -12.69
N ASN A 157 -8.35 -12.75 -12.86
CA ASN A 157 -6.98 -13.30 -12.89
C ASN A 157 -6.08 -12.96 -11.67
N ARG A 158 -6.65 -12.65 -10.49
CA ARG A 158 -5.90 -12.37 -9.25
C ARG A 158 -6.02 -13.44 -8.19
N GLN A 159 -7.06 -14.27 -8.25
CA GLN A 159 -7.44 -15.22 -7.22
C GLN A 159 -6.34 -16.26 -6.91
N THR A 160 -5.45 -16.52 -7.88
CA THR A 160 -4.34 -17.47 -7.75
C THR A 160 -3.03 -16.82 -7.31
N ARG A 161 -2.99 -15.49 -7.15
CA ARG A 161 -1.75 -14.75 -6.85
C ARG A 161 -1.56 -14.64 -5.35
N ILE A 162 -0.83 -15.59 -4.79
CA ILE A 162 -0.46 -15.57 -3.37
C ILE A 162 0.71 -14.61 -3.15
N ALA A 163 0.68 -13.83 -2.07
CA ALA A 163 1.78 -12.95 -1.68
C ALA A 163 2.96 -13.74 -1.08
N LYS A 164 4.00 -13.94 -1.90
CA LYS A 164 5.33 -14.41 -1.46
C LYS A 164 6.23 -13.21 -1.24
N LEU A 165 6.59 -12.94 0.01
CA LEU A 165 7.29 -11.72 0.41
C LEU A 165 8.61 -12.05 1.10
N LYS A 166 9.63 -11.21 0.84
CA LYS A 166 10.91 -11.29 1.55
C LYS A 166 10.72 -10.89 3.03
N PRO A 167 11.51 -11.43 3.98
CA PRO A 167 11.35 -11.13 5.40
C PRO A 167 11.46 -9.64 5.72
N SER A 168 12.32 -8.91 5.00
CA SER A 168 12.46 -7.46 5.15
C SER A 168 11.17 -6.69 4.86
N ILE A 169 10.42 -7.10 3.84
CA ILE A 169 9.13 -6.51 3.48
C ILE A 169 8.09 -6.83 4.56
N ILE A 170 8.09 -8.07 5.07
CA ILE A 170 7.16 -8.50 6.12
C ILE A 170 7.38 -7.71 7.41
N LEU A 171 8.64 -7.57 7.83
CA LEU A 171 9.00 -6.75 8.99
C LEU A 171 8.55 -5.30 8.82
N GLN A 172 8.74 -4.74 7.63
CA GLN A 172 8.28 -3.38 7.33
C GLN A 172 6.75 -3.26 7.41
N LEU A 173 6.01 -4.21 6.81
CA LEU A 173 4.55 -4.24 6.87
C LEU A 173 4.05 -4.39 8.30
N PHE A 174 4.68 -5.27 9.08
CA PHE A 174 4.29 -5.50 10.47
C PHE A 174 4.48 -4.24 11.32
N ASN A 175 5.62 -3.55 11.17
CA ASN A 175 5.87 -2.28 11.84
C ASN A 175 4.89 -1.19 11.39
N ASP A 176 4.57 -1.11 10.10
CA ASP A 176 3.58 -0.16 9.59
C ASP A 176 2.18 -0.44 10.17
N LEU A 177 1.77 -1.72 10.26
CA LEU A 177 0.49 -2.13 10.84
C LEU A 177 0.44 -1.86 12.36
N LEU A 178 1.53 -2.12 13.08
CA LEU A 178 1.63 -1.78 14.50
C LEU A 178 1.51 -0.26 14.73
N GLY A 179 2.15 0.54 13.87
CA GLY A 179 2.00 2.00 13.88
C GLY A 179 0.55 2.43 13.70
N LEU A 180 -0.15 1.87 12.71
CA LEU A 180 -1.58 2.14 12.49
C LEU A 180 -2.45 1.72 13.68
N LEU A 181 -2.17 0.59 14.33
CA LEU A 181 -2.89 0.16 15.53
C LEU A 181 -2.61 1.06 16.73
N GLN A 182 -1.38 1.55 16.88
CA GLN A 182 -1.01 2.50 17.91
C GLN A 182 -1.70 3.86 17.68
N GLU A 183 -1.75 4.33 16.44
CA GLU A 183 -2.49 5.53 16.05
C GLU A 183 -3.98 5.35 16.31
N ALA A 184 -4.59 4.25 15.87
CA ALA A 184 -6.01 3.97 16.07
C ALA A 184 -6.38 3.82 17.55
N SER A 185 -5.53 3.19 18.36
CA SER A 185 -5.75 3.09 19.82
C SER A 185 -5.60 4.44 20.53
N SER A 186 -4.75 5.32 20.02
CA SER A 186 -4.62 6.71 20.49
C SER A 186 -5.79 7.59 20.01
N ALA A 187 -6.31 7.29 18.82
CA ALA A 187 -7.41 7.97 18.14
C ALA A 187 -8.78 7.33 18.43
N ALA A 188 -8.96 6.60 19.55
CA ALA A 188 -10.19 5.91 19.92
C ALA A 188 -11.39 6.84 20.22
N ARG A 189 -11.41 8.06 19.67
CA ARG A 189 -12.46 9.05 19.83
C ARG A 189 -12.83 9.58 18.47
N LEU A 190 -14.13 9.73 18.25
CA LEU A 190 -14.68 10.55 17.18
C LEU A 190 -13.95 11.89 17.16
N ASP A 191 -13.15 12.11 16.11
CA ASP A 191 -12.50 13.38 15.85
C ASP A 191 -13.34 14.15 14.84
N PHE A 192 -14.19 15.05 15.32
CA PHE A 192 -14.98 15.94 14.49
C PHE A 192 -14.15 16.98 13.74
N MET A 193 -12.81 16.97 13.89
CA MET A 193 -11.88 17.75 13.09
C MET A 193 -11.28 16.95 11.91
N ASP A 194 -11.66 15.69 11.72
CA ASP A 194 -11.24 14.90 10.56
C ASP A 194 -11.78 15.53 9.27
N PRO A 195 -10.91 15.98 8.34
CA PRO A 195 -11.33 16.61 7.09
C PRO A 195 -12.10 15.67 6.16
N CYS A 196 -12.10 14.36 6.43
CA CYS A 196 -12.82 13.36 5.64
C CYS A 196 -14.30 13.25 6.02
N LEU A 197 -14.75 13.90 7.11
CA LEU A 197 -16.16 13.88 7.52
C LEU A 197 -17.02 14.77 6.63
N ALA A 198 -18.02 14.16 6.00
CA ALA A 198 -19.02 14.80 5.17
C ALA A 198 -20.21 15.30 5.99
N ASN A 199 -21.05 16.16 5.41
CA ASN A 199 -22.25 16.68 6.07
C ASN A 199 -23.19 15.57 6.54
N GLU A 200 -23.26 14.49 5.77
CA GLU A 200 -24.02 13.29 6.05
C GLU A 200 -23.55 12.62 7.35
N ASP A 201 -22.24 12.63 7.62
CA ASP A 201 -21.66 12.07 8.85
C ASP A 201 -22.05 12.91 10.07
N TYR A 202 -21.95 14.25 9.97
CA TYR A 202 -22.41 15.15 11.04
C TYR A 202 -23.92 14.99 11.28
N MET A 203 -24.72 14.94 10.22
CA MET A 203 -26.17 14.74 10.32
C MET A 203 -26.52 13.40 10.94
N ALA A 204 -25.85 12.32 10.51
CA ALA A 204 -26.07 10.99 11.05
C ALA A 204 -25.74 10.93 12.54
N TRP A 205 -24.59 11.48 12.94
CA TRP A 205 -24.03 11.34 14.30
C TRP A 205 -24.51 12.38 15.31
N THR A 206 -24.93 13.55 14.87
CA THR A 206 -25.30 14.66 15.77
C THR A 206 -26.73 15.16 15.54
N GLY A 207 -27.33 14.84 14.39
CA GLY A 207 -28.59 15.43 13.94
C GLY A 207 -28.45 16.86 13.42
N TRP A 208 -27.21 17.37 13.33
CA TRP A 208 -26.87 18.69 12.80
C TRP A 208 -25.97 18.56 11.58
N ASN A 209 -26.09 19.49 10.64
CA ASN A 209 -25.11 19.57 9.57
C ASN A 209 -23.78 20.15 10.10
N LYS A 210 -22.72 20.07 9.30
CA LYS A 210 -21.38 20.50 9.70
C LYS A 210 -21.35 21.95 10.19
N GLN A 211 -22.00 22.86 9.48
CA GLN A 211 -22.05 24.27 9.86
C GLN A 211 -22.76 24.48 11.20
N GLN A 212 -23.93 23.86 11.39
CA GLN A 212 -24.68 23.94 12.64
C GLN A 212 -23.89 23.38 13.83
N PHE A 213 -23.16 22.29 13.60
CA PHE A 213 -22.29 21.71 14.60
C PHE A 213 -21.12 22.65 14.94
N GLU A 214 -20.45 23.23 13.94
CA GLU A 214 -19.35 24.19 14.13
C GLU A 214 -19.82 25.47 14.86
N ASP A 215 -21.00 25.99 14.52
CA ASP A 215 -21.59 27.15 15.17
C ASP A 215 -21.86 26.86 16.66
N MET A 216 -22.50 25.72 16.94
CA MET A 216 -22.75 25.28 18.32
C MET A 216 -21.45 24.99 19.08
N PHE A 217 -20.49 24.35 18.44
CA PHE A 217 -19.19 24.07 19.05
C PHE A 217 -18.44 25.36 19.37
N THR A 218 -18.50 26.38 18.50
CA THR A 218 -17.87 27.68 18.73
C THR A 218 -18.45 28.38 19.95
N LEU A 219 -19.77 28.30 20.15
CA LEU A 219 -20.45 28.88 21.32
C LEU A 219 -20.08 28.17 22.63
N VAL A 220 -19.95 26.85 22.59
CA VAL A 220 -19.81 26.03 23.80
C VAL A 220 -18.33 25.72 24.12
N SER A 221 -17.43 25.72 23.14
CA SER A 221 -16.01 25.38 23.34
C SER A 221 -15.27 26.24 24.38
N PRO A 222 -15.52 27.55 24.55
CA PRO A 222 -14.88 28.34 25.62
C PRO A 222 -15.33 27.91 27.02
N HIS A 223 -16.48 27.23 27.12
CA HIS A 223 -17.11 26.79 28.35
C HIS A 223 -16.83 25.30 28.64
N ILE A 224 -16.19 24.58 27.72
CA ILE A 224 -15.81 23.18 27.86
C ILE A 224 -14.30 23.10 28.10
N ARG A 225 -13.86 22.36 29.12
CA ARG A 225 -12.42 22.13 29.34
C ARG A 225 -11.85 21.29 28.19
N SER A 226 -10.70 21.72 27.67
CA SER A 226 -10.01 21.10 26.53
C SER A 226 -9.37 19.73 26.80
N SER A 227 -9.70 19.05 27.90
CA SER A 227 -9.03 17.79 28.22
C SER A 227 -9.61 16.65 27.39
N CYS A 228 -8.74 16.07 26.57
CA CYS A 228 -8.89 14.74 25.99
C CYS A 228 -8.94 13.64 27.06
N ASN A 229 -9.17 13.93 28.34
CA ASN A 229 -9.43 12.95 29.38
C ASN A 229 -10.55 13.49 30.28
N ARG A 230 -11.64 12.71 30.31
CA ARG A 230 -12.79 12.70 31.24
C ARG A 230 -12.96 13.94 32.12
N TYR A 231 -14.14 14.55 32.00
CA TYR A 231 -14.70 15.45 33.01
C TYR A 231 -14.45 14.92 34.43
N GLU A 232 -13.79 15.73 35.25
CA GLU A 232 -13.68 15.49 36.69
C GLU A 232 -15.09 15.58 37.27
N PRO A 233 -15.70 14.48 37.75
CA PRO A 233 -17.08 14.50 38.21
C PRO A 233 -17.19 15.45 39.40
N GLN A 234 -17.88 16.58 39.24
CA GLN A 234 -18.26 17.47 40.35
C GLN A 234 -19.46 16.84 41.08
N MET A 235 -19.25 15.66 41.66
CA MET A 235 -20.23 15.06 42.57
C MET A 235 -20.10 15.70 43.96
N PRO A 236 -21.19 15.77 44.76
CA PRO A 236 -21.17 16.35 46.11
C PRO A 236 -20.08 15.77 47.04
N VAL A 237 -19.59 14.55 46.76
CA VAL A 237 -18.50 13.88 47.48
C VAL A 237 -17.15 14.61 47.31
N TYR A 238 -16.97 15.40 46.26
CA TYR A 238 -15.74 16.15 45.97
C TYR A 238 -15.82 17.62 46.39
N LEU A 239 -16.87 18.00 47.12
CA LEU A 239 -16.94 19.32 47.73
C LEU A 239 -15.91 19.42 48.88
N PRO A 240 -15.28 20.58 49.07
CA PRO A 240 -14.46 20.85 50.24
C PRO A 240 -15.23 20.52 51.54
N LYS A 241 -14.53 20.10 52.59
CA LYS A 241 -15.13 19.64 53.88
C LYS A 241 -16.18 20.61 54.46
N ASP A 242 -16.08 21.89 54.12
CA ASP A 242 -16.92 22.96 54.68
C ASP A 242 -18.08 23.35 53.74
N GLN A 243 -18.13 22.78 52.53
CA GLN A 243 -19.11 23.12 51.51
C GLN A 243 -20.13 21.99 51.36
N LYS A 244 -21.37 22.24 51.80
CA LYS A 244 -22.49 21.27 51.67
C LYS A 244 -23.21 21.34 50.33
N GLN A 245 -23.01 22.42 49.57
CA GLN A 245 -23.69 22.66 48.29
C GLN A 245 -22.82 23.48 47.34
N HIS A 246 -22.89 23.17 46.05
CA HIS A 246 -22.34 24.03 44.99
C HIS A 246 -22.99 25.41 45.01
N THR A 247 -22.25 26.44 44.62
CA THR A 247 -22.85 27.75 44.33
C THR A 247 -23.84 27.64 43.18
N THR A 248 -24.77 28.59 43.04
CA THR A 248 -25.74 28.59 41.93
C THR A 248 -25.05 28.54 40.56
N LYS A 249 -23.90 29.20 40.42
CA LYS A 249 -23.10 29.20 39.18
C LYS A 249 -22.51 27.81 38.91
N GLU A 250 -21.81 27.24 39.88
CA GLU A 250 -21.22 25.89 39.77
C GLU A 250 -22.29 24.80 39.56
N ALA A 251 -23.43 24.92 40.24
CA ALA A 251 -24.55 24.00 40.06
C ALA A 251 -25.14 24.08 38.66
N ASN A 252 -25.20 25.27 38.06
CA ASN A 252 -25.68 25.46 36.70
C ASN A 252 -24.68 24.94 35.67
N GLU A 253 -23.38 25.15 35.89
CA GLU A 253 -22.30 24.58 35.06
C GLU A 253 -22.32 23.05 35.13
N ALA A 254 -22.40 22.47 36.33
CA ALA A 254 -22.51 21.01 36.52
C ALA A 254 -23.76 20.43 35.86
N ARG A 255 -24.92 21.13 35.93
CA ARG A 255 -26.15 20.72 35.24
C ARG A 255 -26.01 20.79 33.72
N LEU A 256 -25.37 21.82 33.18
CA LEU A 256 -25.15 21.95 31.74
C LEU A 256 -24.27 20.81 31.22
N VAL A 257 -23.16 20.55 31.90
CA VAL A 257 -22.26 19.42 31.61
C VAL A 257 -23.00 18.08 31.69
N THR A 258 -23.82 17.90 32.72
CA THR A 258 -24.62 16.69 32.90
C THR A 258 -25.65 16.53 31.79
N LYS A 259 -26.33 17.60 31.38
CA LYS A 259 -27.30 17.58 30.27
C LYS A 259 -26.61 17.23 28.95
N VAL A 260 -25.49 17.89 28.63
CA VAL A 260 -24.71 17.60 27.42
C VAL A 260 -24.24 16.14 27.43
N ARG A 261 -23.72 15.66 28.56
CA ARG A 261 -23.34 14.26 28.75
C ARG A 261 -24.52 13.30 28.56
N TRP A 262 -25.68 13.57 29.16
CA TRP A 262 -26.88 12.75 29.00
C TRP A 262 -27.37 12.73 27.55
N THR A 263 -27.30 13.85 26.83
CA THR A 263 -27.64 13.91 25.41
C THR A 263 -26.68 13.04 24.59
N VAL A 264 -25.37 13.17 24.81
CA VAL A 264 -24.35 12.36 24.13
C VAL A 264 -24.46 10.87 24.50
N GLU A 265 -24.65 10.54 25.77
CA GLU A 265 -24.79 9.15 26.26
C GLU A 265 -26.11 8.51 25.82
N SER A 266 -27.24 9.24 25.84
CA SER A 266 -28.53 8.74 25.36
C SER A 266 -28.49 8.48 23.85
N TYR A 267 -27.76 9.30 23.12
CA TYR A 267 -27.52 9.11 21.70
C TYR A 267 -26.59 7.90 21.43
N HIS A 268 -25.46 7.78 22.13
CA HIS A 268 -24.57 6.61 22.03
C HIS A 268 -25.20 5.30 22.53
N ALA A 269 -26.11 5.35 23.51
CA ALA A 269 -26.86 4.17 23.97
C ALA A 269 -27.80 3.62 22.88
N ARG A 270 -28.31 4.49 21.99
CA ARG A 270 -29.09 4.05 20.81
C ARG A 270 -28.21 3.32 19.79
N LEU A 271 -26.93 3.66 19.66
CA LEU A 271 -25.99 2.94 18.79
C LEU A 271 -25.68 1.52 19.31
N LYS A 272 -25.66 1.31 20.64
CA LYS A 272 -25.48 -0.05 21.22
C LYS A 272 -26.68 -0.97 21.01
N ASN A 273 -27.88 -0.43 20.88
CA ASN A 273 -29.10 -1.21 20.65
C ASN A 273 -29.50 -1.31 19.17
N GLY A 274 -28.80 -0.61 18.26
CA GLY A 274 -29.06 -0.63 16.81
C GLY A 274 -28.49 -1.85 16.07
N VAL A 275 -27.64 -2.68 16.71
CA VAL A 275 -27.04 -3.88 16.10
C VAL A 275 -27.86 -5.15 16.40
N SER A 276 -29.19 -5.01 16.38
CA SER A 276 -30.09 -6.17 16.29
C SER A 276 -31.17 -5.90 15.24
N PHE A 277 -30.76 -5.74 13.98
CA PHE A 277 -31.62 -6.13 12.86
C PHE A 277 -31.40 -7.62 12.60
N ARG A 278 -32.21 -8.44 13.29
CA ARG A 278 -32.55 -9.79 12.86
C ARG A 278 -33.72 -9.71 11.87
N GLN A 279 -33.62 -10.58 10.85
CA GLN A 279 -34.67 -11.09 9.96
C GLN A 279 -35.07 -10.13 8.81
N ASN A 280 -35.03 -10.53 7.53
CA ASN A 280 -35.19 -11.86 6.92
C ASN A 280 -34.09 -12.24 5.93
#